data_AF-A0A938VXC3-F1
#
_entry.id   AF-A0A938VXC3-F1
#
_cell.length_a   1.000
_cell.length_b   1.000
_cell.length_c   1.000
_cell.angle_alpha   90.00
_cell.angle_beta   90.00
_cell.angle_gamma   90.00
#
_symmetry.space_group_name_H-M   'P 1'
#
loop_
_entity.id
_entity.type
_entity.pdbx_description
1 polymer ?
#
loop_
_entity_poly.entity_id
_entity_poly.type
_entity_poly.pdbx_seq_one_letter_code
_entity_poly.pdbx_strand_id
1 'polypeptide(L)'
;MSDTALRTSVTTLPAEFVLPDAATTAETILAEALTYCAQRLGVAGPEAALALVRQGAGKACSHYEFGLVRSLSEHLAALDDEVRAVYQFDDDATPEDTIFGAAAGAAIHLIVWARRKTNALDALVDALDRSLARRTVGPQQPRLLDVQVVDDAEVSARVGYAALLTSLHHPALPIWRR
;
A
#
# COMPACT_ATOMS: atom_id res chain seq x y z
N MET A 1 62.95 -15.03 15.37
CA MET A 1 61.84 -15.66 14.62
C MET A 1 60.58 -14.96 15.07
N SER A 2 60.21 -13.91 14.36
CA SER A 2 59.07 -13.04 14.64
C SER A 2 57.87 -13.57 13.88
N ASP A 3 56.72 -13.71 14.54
CA ASP A 3 55.44 -13.78 13.83
C ASP A 3 54.40 -12.99 14.65
N THR A 4 53.99 -11.86 14.10
CA THR A 4 53.00 -10.94 14.67
C THR A 4 51.79 -10.98 13.76
N ALA A 5 50.78 -11.77 14.13
CA ALA A 5 49.50 -11.80 13.45
C ALA A 5 48.61 -10.67 13.97
N LEU A 6 48.43 -9.64 13.14
CA LEU A 6 47.43 -8.58 13.33
C LEU A 6 46.02 -9.16 13.16
N ARG A 7 45.25 -9.20 14.25
CA ARG A 7 43.80 -9.42 14.22
C ARG A 7 43.12 -8.09 13.88
N THR A 8 42.65 -7.97 12.65
CA THR A 8 41.74 -6.89 12.25
C THR A 8 40.33 -7.28 12.67
N SER A 9 39.85 -6.74 13.79
CA SER A 9 38.44 -6.81 14.17
C SER A 9 37.67 -5.81 13.32
N VAL A 10 36.94 -6.30 12.31
CA VAL A 10 35.95 -5.49 11.58
C VAL A 10 34.72 -5.37 12.48
N THR A 11 34.56 -4.20 13.09
CA THR A 11 33.34 -3.81 13.78
C THR A 11 32.27 -3.52 12.73
N THR A 12 31.47 -4.52 12.40
CA THR A 12 30.25 -4.33 11.62
C THR A 12 29.22 -3.67 12.53
N LEU A 13 29.06 -2.36 12.43
CA LEU A 13 27.95 -1.66 13.06
C LEU A 13 26.65 -2.11 12.37
N PRO A 14 25.63 -2.57 13.10
CA PRO A 14 24.33 -2.81 12.50
C PRO A 14 23.78 -1.47 12.01
N ALA A 15 23.57 -1.35 10.70
CA ALA A 15 22.74 -0.30 10.16
C ALA A 15 21.33 -0.53 10.69
N GLU A 16 20.99 0.13 11.80
CA GLU A 16 19.62 0.24 12.26
C GLU A 16 18.86 1.04 11.20
N PHE A 17 18.23 0.32 10.28
CA PHE A 17 17.18 0.86 9.44
C PHE A 17 16.05 1.27 10.39
N VAL A 18 16.03 2.54 10.78
CA VAL A 18 14.92 3.12 11.52
C VAL A 18 13.77 3.24 10.52
N LEU A 19 13.01 2.16 10.37
CA LEU A 19 11.72 2.24 9.71
C LEU A 19 10.90 3.29 10.47
N PRO A 20 10.28 4.26 9.78
CA PRO A 20 9.27 5.09 10.39
C PRO A 20 8.24 4.18 11.08
N ASP A 21 7.74 4.58 12.25
CA ASP A 21 6.82 3.74 13.01
C ASP A 21 5.56 3.45 12.19
N ALA A 22 5.53 2.26 11.57
CA ALA A 22 4.47 1.85 10.67
C ALA A 22 3.11 1.84 11.36
N ALA A 23 3.06 1.73 12.69
CA ALA A 23 1.84 1.89 13.47
C ALA A 23 1.33 3.33 13.41
N THR A 24 2.17 4.32 13.74
CA THR A 24 1.83 5.74 13.65
C THR A 24 1.47 6.15 12.22
N THR A 25 2.21 5.67 11.22
CA THR A 25 1.88 5.93 9.81
C THR A 25 0.54 5.32 9.42
N ALA A 26 0.26 4.07 9.81
CA ALA A 26 -1.02 3.42 9.54
C ALA A 26 -2.19 4.17 10.20
N GLU A 27 -2.02 4.68 11.42
CA GLU A 27 -3.04 5.48 12.12
C GLU A 27 -3.30 6.79 11.40
N THR A 28 -2.25 7.44 10.90
CA THR A 28 -2.35 8.66 10.09
C THR A 28 -3.11 8.40 8.80
N ILE A 29 -2.74 7.35 8.05
CA ILE A 29 -3.42 6.91 6.82
C ILE A 29 -4.91 6.67 7.07
N LEU A 30 -5.27 6.00 8.16
CA LEU A 30 -6.67 5.71 8.49
C LEU A 30 -7.46 6.97 8.87
N ALA A 31 -6.84 7.87 9.64
CA ALA A 31 -7.44 9.14 10.02
C ALA A 31 -7.69 10.04 8.80
N GLU A 32 -6.74 10.09 7.87
CA GLU A 32 -6.86 10.81 6.60
C GLU A 32 -7.96 10.20 5.71
N ALA A 33 -8.02 8.88 5.61
CA ALA A 33 -9.07 8.16 4.88
C ALA A 33 -10.48 8.46 5.43
N LEU A 34 -10.65 8.43 6.75
CA LEU A 34 -11.93 8.76 7.39
C LEU A 34 -12.29 10.23 7.26
N THR A 35 -11.30 11.12 7.33
CA THR A 35 -11.49 12.56 7.10
C THR A 35 -11.97 12.83 5.68
N TYR A 36 -11.32 12.21 4.69
CA TYR A 36 -11.75 12.27 3.30
C TYR A 36 -13.17 11.72 3.13
N CYS A 37 -13.45 10.55 3.70
CA CYS A 37 -14.78 9.94 3.65
C CYS A 37 -15.86 10.86 4.24
N ALA A 38 -15.60 11.47 5.40
CA ALA A 38 -16.52 12.42 6.03
C ALA A 38 -16.82 13.62 5.13
N GLN A 39 -15.78 14.20 4.52
CA GLN A 39 -15.91 15.32 3.58
C GLN A 39 -16.75 14.94 2.36
N ARG A 40 -16.54 13.75 1.78
CA ARG A 40 -17.28 13.29 0.60
C ARG A 40 -18.74 12.97 0.89
N LEU A 41 -19.04 12.50 2.11
CA LEU A 41 -20.40 12.19 2.55
C LEU A 41 -21.15 13.41 3.09
N GLY A 42 -20.46 14.52 3.39
CA GLY A 42 -21.05 15.70 4.01
C GLY A 42 -21.50 15.47 5.46
N VAL A 43 -20.82 14.58 6.18
CA VAL A 43 -21.13 14.29 7.60
C VAL A 43 -20.21 15.08 8.55
N ALA A 44 -20.61 15.16 9.81
CA ALA A 44 -20.01 16.05 10.81
C ALA A 44 -18.52 15.78 11.13
N GLY A 45 -17.96 14.63 10.75
CA GLY A 45 -16.55 14.33 10.93
C GLY A 45 -16.19 12.84 10.78
N PRO A 46 -14.91 12.50 11.02
CA PRO A 46 -14.37 11.14 10.85
C PRO A 46 -15.15 10.06 11.62
N GLU A 47 -15.60 10.35 12.85
CA GLU A 47 -16.37 9.40 13.67
C GLU A 47 -17.74 9.07 13.08
N ALA A 48 -18.42 10.07 12.50
CA ALA A 48 -19.70 9.84 11.82
C ALA A 48 -19.50 9.02 10.54
N ALA A 49 -18.42 9.26 9.79
CA ALA A 49 -18.06 8.45 8.64
C ALA A 49 -17.73 7.00 9.05
N LEU A 50 -16.94 6.82 10.12
CA LEU A 50 -16.59 5.52 10.67
C LEU A 50 -17.82 4.72 11.07
N ALA A 51 -18.81 5.34 11.69
CA ALA A 51 -20.07 4.70 12.03
C ALA A 51 -20.81 4.19 10.79
N LEU A 52 -20.86 4.97 9.71
CA LEU A 52 -21.48 4.57 8.44
C LEU A 52 -20.72 3.44 7.75
N VAL A 53 -19.38 3.48 7.77
CA VAL A 53 -18.53 2.39 7.24
C VAL A 53 -18.79 1.10 8.01
N ARG A 54 -18.85 1.15 9.36
CA ARG A 54 -19.17 -0.02 10.21
C ARG A 54 -20.56 -0.59 9.96
N GLN A 55 -21.51 0.25 9.55
CA GLN A 55 -22.85 -0.19 9.16
C GLN A 55 -22.90 -0.80 7.75
N GLY A 56 -21.78 -0.82 7.02
CA GLY A 56 -21.73 -1.31 5.64
C GLY A 56 -22.44 -0.40 4.65
N ALA A 57 -22.58 0.90 4.95
CA ALA A 57 -23.21 1.84 4.04
C ALA A 57 -22.34 1.98 2.78
N GLY A 58 -22.81 1.46 1.64
CA GLY A 58 -21.98 1.28 0.43
C GLY A 58 -21.17 2.52 0.01
N LYS A 59 -21.80 3.71 -0.03
CA LYS A 59 -21.09 4.96 -0.35
C LYS A 59 -19.98 5.31 0.64
N ALA A 60 -20.20 5.04 1.93
CA ALA A 60 -19.20 5.28 2.96
C ALA A 60 -18.03 4.32 2.82
N CYS A 61 -18.30 3.03 2.57
CA CYS A 61 -17.25 2.04 2.32
C CYS A 61 -16.40 2.43 1.11
N SER A 62 -17.01 2.77 -0.03
CA SER A 62 -16.27 3.17 -1.24
C SER A 62 -15.43 4.44 -1.04
N HIS A 63 -15.96 5.45 -0.33
CA HIS A 63 -15.18 6.66 -0.05
C HIS A 63 -14.05 6.44 0.95
N TYR A 64 -14.27 5.58 1.94
CA TYR A 64 -13.24 5.18 2.89
C TYR A 64 -12.12 4.40 2.20
N GLU A 65 -12.46 3.39 1.39
CA GLU A 65 -11.49 2.60 0.62
C GLU A 65 -10.67 3.49 -0.31
N PHE A 66 -11.31 4.35 -1.09
CA PHE A 66 -10.59 5.30 -1.94
C PHE A 66 -9.68 6.22 -1.13
N GLY A 67 -10.16 6.76 0.00
CA GLY A 67 -9.36 7.59 0.90
C GLY A 67 -8.15 6.85 1.47
N LEU A 68 -8.32 5.56 1.78
CA LEU A 68 -7.28 4.67 2.27
C LEU A 68 -6.19 4.44 1.21
N VAL A 69 -6.59 4.04 -0.01
CA VAL A 69 -5.66 3.82 -1.13
C VAL A 69 -4.89 5.09 -1.46
N ARG A 70 -5.58 6.24 -1.50
CA ARG A 70 -4.96 7.54 -1.75
C ARG A 70 -3.91 7.89 -0.70
N SER A 71 -4.29 7.86 0.58
CA SER A 71 -3.40 8.27 1.68
C SER A 71 -2.21 7.32 1.78
N LEU A 72 -2.44 6.01 1.66
CA LEU A 72 -1.37 5.00 1.57
C LEU A 72 -0.37 5.31 0.45
N SER A 73 -0.86 5.65 -0.74
CA SER A 73 -0.02 5.98 -1.90
C SER A 73 0.84 7.22 -1.66
N GLU A 74 0.25 8.26 -1.04
CA GLU A 74 0.94 9.50 -0.67
C GLU A 74 2.05 9.23 0.37
N HIS A 75 1.76 8.43 1.41
CA HIS A 75 2.74 8.07 2.44
C HIS A 75 3.85 7.16 1.91
N LEU A 76 3.54 6.15 1.10
CA LEU A 76 4.58 5.30 0.47
C LEU A 76 5.58 6.14 -0.32
N ALA A 77 5.07 7.09 -1.10
CA ALA A 77 5.91 7.96 -1.91
C ALA A 77 6.72 9.00 -1.12
N ALA A 78 6.22 9.42 0.04
CA ALA A 78 6.93 10.33 0.95
C ALA A 78 8.01 9.61 1.77
N LEU A 79 7.82 8.32 2.06
CA LEU A 79 8.73 7.51 2.87
C LEU A 79 9.86 6.85 2.07
N ASP A 80 9.66 6.62 0.77
CA ASP A 80 10.68 6.04 -0.11
C ASP A 80 10.82 6.84 -1.41
N ASP A 81 11.99 7.46 -1.60
CA ASP A 81 12.30 8.27 -2.77
C ASP A 81 12.39 7.49 -4.08
N GLU A 82 12.58 6.17 -4.03
CA GLU A 82 12.59 5.33 -5.23
C GLU A 82 11.20 5.26 -5.86
N VAL A 83 10.11 5.43 -5.10
CA VAL A 83 8.73 5.43 -5.62
C VAL A 83 8.52 6.58 -6.61
N ARG A 84 8.06 6.26 -7.81
CA ARG A 84 7.72 7.19 -8.90
C ARG A 84 6.22 7.34 -9.08
N ALA A 85 5.49 6.25 -8.93
CA ALA A 85 4.05 6.22 -9.10
C ALA A 85 3.43 5.04 -8.36
N VAL A 86 2.17 5.20 -7.97
CA VAL A 86 1.36 4.13 -7.37
C VAL A 86 0.06 4.02 -8.17
N TYR A 87 -0.29 2.80 -8.54
CA TYR A 87 -1.48 2.47 -9.31
C TYR A 87 -2.32 1.47 -8.54
N GLN A 88 -3.64 1.61 -8.63
CA GLN A 88 -4.57 0.58 -8.21
C GLN A 88 -5.00 -0.23 -9.43
N PHE A 89 -5.07 -1.55 -9.30
CA PHE A 89 -5.67 -2.39 -10.32
C PHE A 89 -6.75 -3.26 -9.68
N ASP A 90 -7.66 -3.76 -10.51
CA ASP A 90 -8.70 -4.67 -10.09
C ASP A 90 -8.36 -6.05 -10.68
N ASP A 91 -8.25 -7.07 -9.83
CA ASP A 91 -8.01 -8.45 -10.25
C ASP A 91 -9.32 -9.14 -10.66
N ASP A 92 -10.48 -8.61 -10.21
CA ASP A 92 -11.83 -9.18 -10.46
C ASP A 92 -12.40 -8.75 -11.83
N ALA A 93 -11.56 -8.75 -12.86
CA ALA A 93 -11.96 -8.28 -14.18
C ALA A 93 -12.59 -9.37 -15.07
N THR A 94 -13.38 -10.25 -14.46
CA THR A 94 -14.43 -11.03 -15.12
C THR A 94 -15.76 -10.80 -14.39
N PRO A 95 -16.76 -10.16 -15.05
CA PRO A 95 -18.11 -9.95 -14.49
C PRO A 95 -18.83 -11.24 -14.05
N GLU A 96 -18.28 -12.41 -14.43
CA GLU A 96 -18.79 -13.73 -14.12
C GLU A 96 -18.51 -14.16 -12.66
N ASP A 97 -17.52 -13.57 -12.00
CA ASP A 97 -17.13 -13.96 -10.62
C ASP A 97 -17.92 -13.21 -9.53
N THR A 98 -18.58 -12.10 -9.88
CA THR A 98 -19.38 -11.31 -8.93
C THR A 98 -20.76 -11.93 -8.60
N ILE A 99 -21.12 -13.06 -9.22
CA ILE A 99 -22.45 -13.70 -9.11
C ILE A 99 -22.60 -14.45 -7.78
N PHE A 100 -21.51 -14.82 -7.11
CA PHE A 100 -21.54 -15.52 -5.83
C PHE A 100 -21.09 -14.61 -4.69
N GLY A 101 -22.01 -13.73 -4.28
CA GLY A 101 -22.09 -13.12 -2.95
C GLY A 101 -20.79 -12.95 -2.15
N ALA A 102 -20.36 -11.69 -2.05
CA ALA A 102 -19.25 -11.19 -1.24
C ALA A 102 -17.86 -11.65 -1.71
N ALA A 103 -17.16 -10.76 -2.42
CA ALA A 103 -15.72 -10.85 -2.62
C ALA A 103 -15.07 -11.16 -1.28
N ALA A 104 -14.47 -12.34 -1.18
CA ALA A 104 -13.85 -12.83 0.03
C ALA A 104 -12.66 -11.92 0.36
N GLY A 105 -12.89 -10.93 1.22
CA GLY A 105 -11.84 -10.07 1.77
C GLY A 105 -10.90 -9.50 0.72
N ALA A 106 -11.39 -8.60 -0.14
CA ALA A 106 -10.59 -8.01 -1.20
C ALA A 106 -9.36 -7.29 -0.60
N ALA A 107 -8.18 -7.82 -0.89
CA ALA A 107 -6.95 -7.12 -0.65
C ALA A 107 -6.92 -5.89 -1.57
N ILE A 108 -6.33 -4.79 -1.11
CA ILE A 108 -6.10 -3.62 -1.94
C ILE A 108 -4.92 -3.94 -2.85
N HIS A 109 -5.22 -4.13 -4.14
CA HIS A 109 -4.23 -4.47 -5.16
C HIS A 109 -3.56 -3.20 -5.72
N LEU A 110 -2.24 -3.09 -5.51
CA LEU A 110 -1.45 -1.94 -5.92
C LEU A 110 -0.24 -2.34 -6.76
N ILE A 111 0.08 -1.54 -7.76
CA ILE A 111 1.38 -1.57 -8.44
C ILE A 111 2.16 -0.33 -8.00
N VAL A 112 3.30 -0.54 -7.37
CA VAL A 112 4.24 0.53 -7.01
C VAL A 112 5.34 0.54 -8.06
N TRP A 113 5.34 1.57 -8.91
CA TRP A 113 6.45 1.80 -9.82
C TRP A 113 7.54 2.58 -9.09
N ALA A 114 8.67 1.91 -8.86
CA ALA A 114 9.88 2.49 -8.29
C ALA A 114 10.99 2.65 -9.35
N ARG A 115 11.96 3.53 -9.11
CA ARG A 115 13.20 3.62 -9.89
C ARG A 115 13.93 2.29 -9.89
N ARG A 116 14.08 1.69 -8.71
CA ARG A 116 14.68 0.37 -8.47
C ARG A 116 13.93 -0.32 -7.33
N LYS A 117 13.89 -1.65 -7.37
CA LYS A 117 13.42 -2.45 -6.23
C LYS A 117 14.45 -2.40 -5.10
N THR A 118 13.98 -2.19 -3.88
CA THR A 118 14.83 -2.22 -2.69
C THR A 118 14.16 -3.06 -1.62
N ASN A 119 14.97 -3.78 -0.84
CA ASN A 119 14.46 -4.51 0.32
C ASN A 119 13.84 -3.57 1.37
N ALA A 120 14.24 -2.29 1.37
CA ALA A 120 13.68 -1.28 2.25
C ALA A 120 12.23 -0.96 1.88
N LEU A 121 11.94 -0.77 0.59
CA LEU A 121 10.58 -0.56 0.09
C LEU A 121 9.69 -1.76 0.38
N ASP A 122 10.19 -2.98 0.12
CA ASP A 122 9.46 -4.21 0.41
C ASP A 122 9.16 -4.34 1.92
N ALA A 123 10.14 -4.06 2.78
CA ALA A 123 9.96 -4.10 4.23
C ALA A 123 8.98 -3.03 4.74
N LEU A 124 9.00 -1.83 4.13
CA LEU A 124 8.05 -0.75 4.44
C LEU A 124 6.62 -1.17 4.09
N VAL A 125 6.40 -1.68 2.88
CA VAL A 125 5.11 -2.17 2.40
C VAL A 125 4.58 -3.26 3.35
N ASP A 126 5.41 -4.24 3.68
CA ASP A 126 5.04 -5.32 4.60
C ASP A 126 4.72 -4.82 6.02
N ALA A 127 5.44 -3.80 6.50
CA ALA A 127 5.20 -3.22 7.82
C ALA A 127 3.88 -2.44 7.86
N LEU A 128 3.57 -1.68 6.81
CA LEU A 128 2.31 -0.96 6.66
C LEU A 128 1.13 -1.90 6.49
N ASP A 129 1.25 -2.92 5.65
CA ASP A 129 0.22 -3.93 5.44
C ASP A 129 -0.19 -4.57 6.77
N ARG A 130 0.77 -5.12 7.51
CA ARG A 130 0.52 -5.70 8.84
C ARG A 130 -0.14 -4.71 9.80
N SER A 131 0.27 -3.44 9.75
CA SER A 131 -0.22 -2.42 10.68
C SER A 131 -1.63 -1.97 10.35
N LEU A 132 -1.96 -1.84 9.06
CA LEU A 132 -3.27 -1.48 8.55
C LEU A 132 -4.27 -2.64 8.69
N ALA A 133 -3.86 -3.87 8.38
CA ALA A 133 -4.72 -5.06 8.47
C ALA A 133 -5.32 -5.26 9.88
N ARG A 134 -4.60 -4.82 10.93
CA ARG A 134 -5.07 -4.86 12.33
C ARG A 134 -5.99 -3.71 12.74
N ARG A 135 -6.06 -2.65 11.93
CA ARG A 135 -6.66 -1.36 12.29
C ARG A 135 -7.80 -0.94 11.36
N THR A 136 -7.90 -1.53 10.17
CA THR A 136 -8.96 -1.22 9.22
C THR A 136 -10.34 -1.66 9.73
N VAL A 137 -11.34 -0.95 9.24
CA VAL A 137 -12.75 -1.25 9.49
C VAL A 137 -13.19 -2.41 8.60
N GLY A 138 -13.60 -3.52 9.21
CA GLY A 138 -14.08 -4.69 8.48
C GLY A 138 -13.62 -6.00 9.11
N PRO A 139 -13.86 -7.14 8.43
CA PRO A 139 -13.30 -8.42 8.83
C PRO A 139 -11.79 -8.32 8.94
N GLN A 140 -11.25 -8.72 10.08
CA GLN A 140 -9.81 -8.78 10.28
C GLN A 140 -9.23 -9.85 9.36
N GLN A 141 -8.22 -9.46 8.60
CA GLN A 141 -7.54 -10.33 7.65
C GLN A 141 -6.04 -10.33 7.92
N PRO A 142 -5.31 -11.41 7.57
CA PRO A 142 -3.87 -11.48 7.81
C PRO A 142 -3.08 -10.45 7.00
N ARG A 143 -3.62 -10.04 5.85
CA ARG A 143 -3.08 -9.06 4.91
C ARG A 143 -4.24 -8.19 4.45
N LEU A 144 -3.97 -6.90 4.24
CA LEU A 144 -4.88 -5.94 3.64
C LEU A 144 -4.42 -5.56 2.23
N LEU A 145 -3.11 -5.54 1.99
CA LEU A 145 -2.49 -5.06 0.77
C LEU A 145 -1.89 -6.22 -0.01
N ASP A 146 -2.12 -6.21 -1.31
CA ASP A 146 -1.38 -6.96 -2.30
C ASP A 146 -0.62 -5.96 -3.18
N VAL A 147 0.67 -5.80 -2.90
CA VAL A 147 1.51 -4.77 -3.54
C VAL A 147 2.55 -5.43 -4.41
N GLN A 148 2.56 -5.05 -5.68
CA GLN A 148 3.51 -5.49 -6.68
C GLN A 148 4.46 -4.34 -7.00
N VAL A 149 5.70 -4.44 -6.52
CA VAL A 149 6.74 -3.45 -6.82
C VAL A 149 7.35 -3.78 -8.18
N VAL A 150 7.36 -2.79 -9.08
CA VAL A 150 7.99 -2.88 -10.40
C VAL A 150 9.03 -1.77 -10.58
N ASP A 151 10.09 -2.03 -11.33
CA ASP A 151 11.13 -1.05 -11.62
C ASP A 151 11.08 -0.47 -13.05
N ASP A 152 11.95 0.51 -13.32
CA ASP A 152 12.06 1.15 -14.63
C ASP A 152 12.35 0.14 -15.77
N ALA A 153 13.09 -0.93 -15.48
CA ALA A 153 13.45 -1.94 -16.49
C ALA A 153 12.23 -2.80 -16.84
N GLU A 154 11.46 -3.24 -15.85
CA GLU A 154 10.22 -4.00 -16.08
C GLU A 154 9.15 -3.17 -16.79
N VAL A 155 8.99 -1.89 -16.43
CA VAL A 155 8.07 -0.96 -17.09
C VAL A 155 8.48 -0.72 -18.54
N SER A 156 9.78 -0.52 -18.80
CA SER A 156 10.29 -0.33 -20.15
C SER A 156 10.13 -1.59 -21.01
N ALA A 157 10.36 -2.76 -20.43
CA ALA A 157 10.22 -4.05 -21.10
C ALA A 157 8.75 -4.54 -21.19
N ARG A 158 7.83 -3.93 -20.44
CA ARG A 158 6.41 -4.31 -20.32
C ARG A 158 6.22 -5.77 -19.91
N VAL A 159 6.93 -6.18 -18.86
CA VAL A 159 6.90 -7.56 -18.36
C VAL A 159 6.28 -7.64 -16.97
N GLY A 160 5.71 -8.80 -16.63
CA GLY A 160 5.05 -9.01 -15.33
C GLY A 160 3.91 -8.02 -15.10
N TYR A 161 3.75 -7.56 -13.85
CA TYR A 161 2.72 -6.57 -13.48
C TYR A 161 2.90 -5.22 -14.16
N ALA A 162 4.11 -4.89 -14.64
CA ALA A 162 4.35 -3.63 -15.34
C ALA A 162 3.62 -3.54 -16.69
N ALA A 163 3.25 -4.68 -17.29
CA ALA A 163 2.44 -4.73 -18.50
C ALA A 163 1.05 -4.09 -18.29
N LEU A 164 0.48 -4.23 -17.09
CA LEU A 164 -0.85 -3.71 -16.74
C LEU A 164 -0.92 -2.17 -16.78
N LEU A 165 0.20 -1.48 -16.60
CA LEU A 165 0.26 -0.02 -16.69
C LEU A 165 -0.09 0.53 -18.09
N THR A 166 -0.02 -0.33 -19.11
CA THR A 166 -0.35 -0.01 -20.50
C THR A 166 -1.48 -0.88 -21.06
N SER A 167 -2.10 -1.71 -20.23
CA SER A 167 -3.18 -2.60 -20.65
C SER A 167 -4.44 -1.80 -21.00
N LEU A 168 -5.06 -2.15 -22.13
CA LEU A 168 -6.35 -1.57 -22.55
C LEU A 168 -7.55 -2.28 -21.93
N HIS A 169 -7.40 -3.55 -21.57
CA HIS A 169 -8.48 -4.38 -21.04
C HIS A 169 -8.55 -4.35 -19.51
N HIS A 170 -7.38 -4.20 -18.88
CA HIS A 170 -7.20 -4.23 -17.42
C HIS A 170 -6.33 -3.05 -16.99
N PRO A 171 -6.77 -1.80 -17.21
CA PRO A 171 -5.92 -0.64 -16.96
C PRO A 171 -5.71 -0.44 -15.47
N ALA A 172 -4.45 -0.38 -15.05
CA ALA A 172 -4.10 0.09 -13.72
C ALA A 172 -4.39 1.60 -13.62
N LEU A 173 -5.22 1.99 -12.66
CA LEU A 173 -5.63 3.37 -12.41
C LEU A 173 -4.53 4.10 -11.62
N PRO A 174 -3.97 5.21 -12.14
CA PRO A 174 -2.99 5.97 -11.39
C PRO A 174 -3.63 6.67 -10.19
N ILE A 175 -3.13 6.38 -8.99
CA ILE A 175 -3.56 7.02 -7.75
C ILE A 175 -2.62 8.17 -7.37
N TRP A 176 -1.32 7.97 -7.57
CA TRP A 176 -0.29 8.95 -7.23
C TRP A 176 0.88 8.90 -8.23
N ARG A 177 1.50 10.04 -8.52
CA ARG A 177 2.69 10.16 -9.39
C ARG A 177 3.57 11.35 -8.97
N ARG A 178 4.89 11.23 -9.21
CA ARG A 178 5.88 12.30 -9.15
C ARG A 178 6.07 12.99 -10.50
#